data_AF-C8VSL6-F1
#
_entry.id   AF-C8VSL6-F1
#
_cell.length_a   1.000
_cell.length_b   1.000
_cell.length_c   1.000
_cell.angle_alpha   90.00
_cell.angle_beta   90.00
_cell.angle_gamma   90.00
#
_symmetry.space_group_name_H-M   'P 1'
#
loop_
_entity.id
_entity.type
_entity.pdbx_description
1 polymer ?
#
loop_
_entity_poly.entity_id
_entity_poly.type
_entity_poly.pdbx_seq_one_letter_code
_entity_poly.pdbx_strand_id
1 'polypeptide(L)'
;MDQLSDRIALYAIYIPLLRVQIPSFVRTWNHHRIRNQPNRPHLVPGKPYMNYNFPATGVENQGIKFNIEIFKRLQEDVQDWDVDKYLLPETYYWT
;
A
#
# COMPACT_ATOMS: atom_id res chain seq x y z
N MET A 1 31.12 30.89 -9.51
CA MET A 1 29.96 31.14 -10.39
C MET A 1 28.80 30.17 -10.14
N ASP A 2 28.99 29.06 -9.41
CA ASP A 2 27.95 28.02 -9.22
C ASP A 2 26.85 28.32 -8.18
N GLN A 3 27.09 29.22 -7.21
CA GLN A 3 26.15 29.38 -6.10
C GLN A 3 24.77 29.94 -6.50
N LEU A 4 24.68 30.72 -7.59
CA LEU A 4 23.40 31.28 -8.04
C LEU A 4 22.60 30.26 -8.86
N SER A 5 23.24 29.55 -9.79
CA SER A 5 22.61 28.46 -10.54
C SER A 5 22.13 27.35 -9.63
N ASP A 6 22.93 26.98 -8.63
CA ASP A 6 22.55 25.95 -7.66
C ASP A 6 21.37 26.38 -6.81
N ARG A 7 21.33 27.64 -6.36
CA ARG A 7 20.16 28.19 -5.64
C ARG A 7 18.92 28.20 -6.51
N ILE A 8 19.03 28.62 -7.77
CA ILE A 8 17.90 28.60 -8.71
C ILE A 8 17.41 27.17 -8.91
N ALA A 9 18.31 26.21 -9.16
CA ALA A 9 17.95 24.81 -9.30
C ALA A 9 17.29 24.24 -8.03
N LEU A 10 17.83 24.56 -6.85
CA LEU A 10 17.26 24.15 -5.56
C LEU A 10 15.82 24.65 -5.40
N TYR A 11 15.58 25.95 -5.62
CA TYR A 11 14.26 26.55 -5.41
C TYR A 11 13.26 26.21 -6.52
N ALA A 12 13.68 26.22 -7.78
CA ALA A 12 12.79 26.08 -8.92
C ALA A 12 12.51 24.62 -9.29
N ILE A 13 13.45 23.70 -9.03
CA ILE A 13 13.35 22.29 -9.43
C ILE A 13 13.21 21.39 -8.21
N TYR A 14 14.19 21.42 -7.31
CA TYR A 14 14.26 20.43 -6.23
C TYR A 14 13.21 20.65 -5.14
N ILE A 15 12.95 21.88 -4.69
CA ILE A 15 11.92 22.13 -3.67
C ILE A 15 10.53 21.69 -4.14
N PRO A 16 10.05 22.05 -5.35
CA PRO A 16 8.79 21.54 -5.87
C PRO A 16 8.76 20.01 -5.97
N LEU A 17 9.84 19.39 -6.46
CA LEU A 17 9.95 17.94 -6.52
C LEU A 17 9.83 17.30 -5.13
N LEU A 18 10.58 17.80 -4.14
CA LEU A 18 10.56 17.30 -2.77
C LEU A 18 9.19 17.46 -2.12
N ARG A 19 8.49 18.57 -2.38
CA ARG A 19 7.12 18.80 -1.89
C ARG A 19 6.13 17.75 -2.38
N VAL A 20 6.37 17.13 -3.54
CA VAL A 20 5.55 16.01 -4.05
C VAL A 20 6.07 14.66 -3.58
N GLN A 21 7.38 14.44 -3.67
CA GLN A 21 8.00 13.14 -3.41
C GLN A 21 7.97 12.76 -1.94
N ILE A 22 8.22 13.69 -1.01
CA ILE A 22 8.26 13.39 0.42
C ILE A 22 6.88 12.91 0.93
N PRO A 23 5.76 13.63 0.69
CA PRO A 23 4.44 13.13 1.11
C PRO A 23 4.05 11.82 0.42
N SER A 24 4.41 11.65 -0.86
CA SER A 24 4.17 10.39 -1.59
C SER A 24 4.91 9.22 -0.96
N PHE A 25 6.20 9.40 -0.64
CA PHE A 25 7.00 8.41 0.06
C PHE A 25 6.38 8.05 1.41
N VAL A 26 6.07 9.04 2.24
CA VAL A 26 5.47 8.84 3.56
C VAL A 26 4.15 8.07 3.44
N ARG A 27 3.27 8.49 2.53
CA ARG A 27 1.97 7.82 2.30
C ARG A 27 2.16 6.37 1.87
N THR A 28 3.06 6.13 0.91
CA THR A 28 3.35 4.81 0.36
C THR A 28 3.85 3.89 1.47
N TRP A 29 4.94 4.25 2.15
CA TRP A 29 5.58 3.36 3.11
C TRP A 29 4.79 3.18 4.40
N ASN A 30 4.02 4.18 4.85
CA ASN A 30 3.12 4.01 5.99
C ASN A 30 1.97 3.04 5.71
N HIS A 31 1.63 2.80 4.45
CA HIS A 31 0.62 1.83 4.06
C HIS A 31 1.18 0.40 3.94
N HIS A 32 2.47 0.26 3.65
CA HIS A 32 3.12 -1.03 3.50
C HIS A 32 3.34 -1.70 4.86
N ARG A 33 2.92 -2.96 4.97
CA ARG A 33 3.05 -3.73 6.20
C ARG A 33 4.47 -4.30 6.31
N ILE A 34 5.15 -4.00 7.42
CA ILE A 34 6.38 -4.69 7.82
C ILE A 34 6.02 -6.14 8.10
N ARG A 35 6.65 -7.06 7.34
CA ARG A 35 6.43 -8.50 7.47
C ARG A 35 7.09 -9.03 8.73
N ASN A 36 6.51 -10.07 9.32
CA ASN A 36 7.13 -10.77 10.43
C ASN A 36 8.44 -11.45 9.97
N GLN A 37 9.51 -11.25 10.73
CA GLN A 37 10.83 -11.80 10.44
C GLN A 37 11.25 -12.69 11.63
N PRO A 38 11.18 -14.03 11.51
CA PRO A 38 11.43 -14.95 12.64
C PRO A 38 12.79 -14.76 13.32
N ASN A 39 13.81 -14.42 12.53
CA ASN A 39 15.19 -14.21 13.02
C ASN A 39 15.41 -12.81 13.63
N ARG A 40 14.37 -11.97 13.72
CA ARG A 40 14.46 -10.60 14.27
C ARG A 40 13.30 -10.31 15.23
N PRO A 41 13.35 -10.88 16.46
CA PRO A 41 12.26 -10.74 17.42
C PRO A 41 12.05 -9.29 17.93
N HIS A 42 13.05 -8.43 17.79
CA HIS A 42 12.96 -7.00 18.16
C HIS A 42 12.20 -6.16 17.13
N LEU A 43 11.94 -6.69 15.93
CA LEU A 43 11.22 -5.96 14.89
C LEU A 43 9.72 -6.09 15.11
N VAL A 44 9.02 -4.95 15.26
CA VAL A 44 7.57 -4.95 15.39
C VAL A 44 6.93 -5.08 14.01
N PRO A 45 6.25 -6.21 13.69
CA PRO A 45 5.53 -6.35 12.43
C PRO A 45 4.29 -5.45 12.41
N GLY A 46 3.72 -5.19 11.23
CA GLY A 46 2.54 -4.34 11.10
C GLY A 46 2.76 -3.11 10.23
N LYS A 47 1.75 -2.26 10.08
CA LYS A 47 1.88 -1.00 9.34
C LYS A 47 2.59 0.04 10.22
N PRO A 48 3.64 0.73 9.74
CA PRO A 48 4.36 1.73 10.54
C PRO A 48 3.45 2.78 11.19
N TYR A 49 2.44 3.26 10.45
CA TYR A 49 1.46 4.22 10.96
C TYR A 49 0.68 3.69 12.17
N MET A 50 0.27 2.42 12.14
CA MET A 50 -0.48 1.80 13.25
C MET A 50 0.45 1.56 14.45
N ASN A 51 1.69 1.12 14.18
CA ASN A 51 2.70 0.87 15.21
C ASN A 51 3.13 2.16 15.92
N TYR A 52 3.10 3.31 15.24
CA TYR A 52 3.43 4.60 15.83
C TYR A 52 2.26 5.22 16.60
N ASN A 53 1.06 5.24 16.00
CA ASN A 53 -0.08 5.96 16.56
C ASN A 53 -0.89 5.14 17.60
N PHE A 54 -0.61 3.84 17.75
CA PHE A 54 -1.31 2.92 18.66
C PHE A 54 -2.82 3.20 18.72
N PRO A 55 -3.52 3.11 17.58
CA PRO A 55 -4.90 3.53 17.51
C PRO A 55 -5.79 2.71 18.45
N ALA A 56 -6.82 3.35 19.00
CA ALA A 56 -7.75 2.71 19.92
C ALA A 56 -8.45 1.49 19.29
N THR A 57 -8.96 0.61 20.15
CA THR A 57 -9.76 -0.54 19.76
C THR A 57 -10.93 -0.10 18.88
N GLY A 58 -11.05 -0.67 17.69
CA GLY A 58 -12.10 -0.32 16.71
C GLY A 58 -11.63 0.53 15.52
N VAL A 59 -10.36 0.96 15.47
CA VAL A 59 -9.81 1.62 14.27
C VAL A 59 -9.53 0.59 13.18
N GLU A 60 -10.32 0.65 12.11
CA GLU A 60 -10.22 -0.25 10.98
C GLU A 60 -8.94 -0.03 10.16
N ASN A 61 -8.29 -1.12 9.74
CA ASN A 61 -7.04 -1.08 8.97
C ASN A 61 -7.23 -0.80 7.46
N GLN A 62 -8.29 -0.09 7.09
CA GLN A 62 -8.63 0.24 5.71
C GLN A 62 -8.51 1.75 5.48
N GLY A 63 -7.78 2.14 4.42
CA GLY A 63 -7.61 3.56 4.06
C GLY A 63 -8.86 4.18 3.42
N ILE A 64 -9.75 3.34 2.88
CA ILE A 64 -11.05 3.70 2.30
C ILE A 64 -12.03 2.68 2.86
N LYS A 65 -13.23 3.13 3.27
CA LYS A 65 -14.27 2.20 3.72
C LYS A 65 -14.67 1.27 2.58
N PHE A 66 -14.71 -0.03 2.88
CA PHE A 66 -15.20 -1.03 1.95
C PHE A 66 -16.64 -0.71 1.52
N ASN A 67 -16.87 -0.56 0.22
CA ASN A 67 -18.21 -0.34 -0.32
C ASN A 67 -18.92 -1.68 -0.50
N ILE A 68 -19.75 -2.04 0.48
CA ILE A 68 -20.51 -3.29 0.52
C ILE A 68 -21.45 -3.41 -0.68
N GLU A 69 -21.99 -2.31 -1.19
CA GLU A 69 -22.96 -2.34 -2.28
C GLU A 69 -22.29 -2.63 -3.63
N ILE A 70 -21.12 -2.03 -3.88
CA ILE A 70 -20.30 -2.38 -5.05
C ILE A 70 -19.88 -3.85 -4.99
N PHE A 71 -19.49 -4.34 -3.80
CA PHE A 71 -19.11 -5.74 -3.62
C PHE A 71 -20.26 -6.70 -3.93
N LYS A 72 -21.47 -6.41 -3.43
CA LYS A 72 -22.65 -7.23 -3.72
C LYS A 72 -22.94 -7.30 -5.22
N ARG A 73 -22.91 -6.16 -5.92
CA ARG A 73 -23.12 -6.12 -7.37
C ARG A 73 -22.08 -6.95 -8.13
N LEU A 74 -20.79 -6.81 -7.77
CA LEU A 74 -19.73 -7.61 -8.38
C LEU A 74 -19.91 -9.11 -8.11
N GLN A 75 -20.37 -9.47 -6.91
CA GLN A 75 -20.60 -10.85 -6.54
C GLN A 75 -21.80 -11.45 -7.30
N GLU A 76 -22.86 -10.68 -7.52
CA GLU A 76 -24.01 -11.05 -8.36
C GLU A 76 -23.58 -11.23 -9.83
N ASP A 77 -22.78 -10.32 -10.38
CA ASP A 77 -22.32 -10.37 -11.78
C ASP A 77 -21.48 -11.61 -12.12
N VAL A 78 -20.72 -12.13 -11.15
CA VAL A 78 -19.82 -13.28 -11.33
C VAL A 78 -20.35 -14.57 -10.70
N GLN A 79 -21.56 -14.57 -10.13
CA GLN A 79 -22.09 -15.71 -9.38
C GLN A 79 -22.19 -16.99 -10.23
N ASP A 80 -22.52 -16.84 -11.51
CA ASP A 80 -22.70 -17.96 -12.44
C ASP A 80 -21.38 -18.37 -13.12
N TRP A 81 -20.27 -17.71 -12.81
CA TRP A 81 -18.98 -17.99 -13.45
C TRP A 81 -18.31 -19.17 -12.74
N ASP A 82 -18.27 -20.29 -13.44
CA ASP A 82 -17.44 -21.42 -13.05
C ASP A 82 -15.97 -21.13 -13.43
N VAL A 83 -15.17 -20.76 -12.43
CA VAL A 83 -13.74 -20.52 -12.60
C VAL A 83 -13.01 -21.80 -13.02
N ASP A 84 -13.45 -22.95 -12.51
CA ASP A 84 -12.80 -24.24 -12.74
C ASP A 84 -12.98 -24.72 -14.19
N LYS A 85 -14.04 -24.27 -14.87
CA LYS A 85 -14.27 -24.53 -16.30
C LYS A 85 -13.14 -24.02 -17.21
N TYR A 86 -12.43 -22.98 -16.80
CA TYR A 86 -11.41 -22.32 -17.62
C TYR A 86 -9.98 -22.55 -17.10
N LEU A 87 -9.83 -23.30 -16.00
CA LEU A 87 -8.52 -23.70 -15.52
C LEU A 87 -8.00 -24.86 -16.38
N LEU A 88 -6.77 -24.69 -16.86
CA LEU A 88 -6.09 -25.72 -17.62
C LEU A 88 -5.74 -26.91 -16.70
N PRO A 89 -5.86 -28.18 -17.14
CA PRO A 89 -5.57 -29.36 -16.32
C PRO A 89 -4.20 -29.34 -15.63
N GLU A 90 -3.23 -28.67 -16.24
CA GLU A 90 -1.86 -28.54 -15.74
C GLU A 90 -1.79 -27.66 -14.47
N THR A 91 -2.76 -26.76 -14.26
CA THR A 91 -2.81 -25.87 -13.09
C THR A 91 -3.29 -26.56 -11.80
N TYR A 92 -3.82 -27.78 -11.89
CA TYR A 92 -4.18 -28.58 -10.71
C TYR A 92 -2.98 -29.25 -10.05
N TYR A 93 -1.85 -29.36 -10.75
CA TYR A 93 -0.63 -30.01 -10.25
C TYR A 93 0.40 -28.94 -9.89
N TRP A 94 0.33 -28.45 -8.65
CA TRP A 94 1.40 -27.61 -8.10
C TRP A 94 2.57 -28.52 -7.68
N THR A 95 3.55 -28.68 -8.57
CA THR A 95 4.87 -29.30 -8.26
C THR A 95 5.75 -28.38 -7.42
#